data_AF-A0AAN9Y6W4-F1
#
_entry.id   AF-A0AAN9Y6W4-F1
#
_cell.length_a   1.000
_cell.length_b   1.000
_cell.length_c   1.000
_cell.angle_alpha   90.00
_cell.angle_beta   90.00
_cell.angle_gamma   90.00
#
_symmetry.space_group_name_H-M   'P 1'
#
loop_
_entity.id
_entity.type
_entity.pdbx_description
1 polymer ?
#
loop_
_entity_poly.entity_id
_entity_poly.type
_entity_poly.pdbx_seq_one_letter_code
_entity_poly.pdbx_strand_id
1 'polypeptide(L)'
;MDLTEDRMCLKNKTNALKLYNRSIAVSPANAVDLPIAYANKSAVLLEMKNYEACMNNINLALKHSACPIWLVSALLERKIKCLIHTNRWNENAEKKLFKMIKRLPFLNQEKTVLKMRLNQHLLQLYRTINTNDELSREKVEGFIHCYKKIKRKFNQSDSFILHCSADIEVVQNKIFGRHLIAKNALDTGHLVLKEKAVVSCLYLNQVYDYCSCCLLRTHVLIPCFRCSRALFCSKYCLTKATELYHRVECPLMEYFVQLDAEEQHVQYIIRLLCFLSGQGKKLDELIEMWKEWKDGEKSYPSDTELYTVPSNFQTLFLSFDKYSYMPLQFAHSRIRYTALVRKLKEKTDFFSYSSAASIDHYFEYLVTNLLIDLEAYFKCNSYCVSDTVYTREQVAACDRKNIGLACYRESNFFNHSCVPNAAYSFENGDTIAVYSLRKIRPGEQIFICYVNTFYEADKSKRDLMKNYSFECRCVACLENWPTFDHLQTVYDIRFCECDHRNAFARRMSVSACRFCRFKRDLAISLKNIRDRLGAQVPFHRIVDDLKTMLSHAMNLFQSLEGIEVHLIKEYVQLYRLYCRCIEIPANVSEF
;
A
#
# COMPACT_ATOMS: atom_id res chain seq x y z
N MET A 1 -20.54 16.79 23.84
CA MET A 1 -20.84 15.38 24.16
C MET A 1 -21.32 14.58 22.95
N ASP A 2 -21.47 15.17 21.75
CA ASP A 2 -21.99 14.44 20.56
C ASP A 2 -20.95 13.69 19.71
N LEU A 3 -19.65 13.82 19.99
CA LEU A 3 -18.61 13.17 19.17
C LEU A 3 -18.44 11.67 19.49
N THR A 4 -18.91 11.20 20.64
CA THR A 4 -18.74 9.80 21.08
C THR A 4 -19.78 8.86 20.49
N GLU A 5 -21.03 9.31 20.31
CA GLU A 5 -22.08 8.50 19.68
C GLU A 5 -21.84 8.29 18.18
N ASP A 6 -21.45 9.34 17.46
CA ASP A 6 -21.13 9.26 16.03
C ASP A 6 -19.93 8.34 15.75
N ARG A 7 -18.89 8.35 16.61
CA ARG A 7 -17.77 7.40 16.53
C ARG A 7 -18.22 5.96 16.75
N MET A 8 -19.06 5.73 17.76
CA MET A 8 -19.58 4.39 18.05
C MET A 8 -20.45 3.89 16.89
N CYS A 9 -21.28 4.76 16.33
CA CYS A 9 -22.11 4.49 15.15
C CYS A 9 -21.27 4.15 13.91
N LEU A 10 -20.23 4.91 13.59
CA LEU A 10 -19.36 4.65 12.43
C LEU A 10 -18.50 3.39 12.60
N LYS A 11 -17.99 3.15 13.81
CA LYS A 11 -17.25 1.92 14.14
C LYS A 11 -18.15 0.70 14.00
N ASN A 12 -19.41 0.80 14.44
CA ASN A 12 -20.42 -0.24 14.28
C ASN A 12 -20.74 -0.50 12.80
N LYS A 13 -20.88 0.55 11.97
CA LYS A 13 -21.10 0.39 10.52
C LYS A 13 -19.91 -0.25 9.81
N THR A 14 -18.69 0.15 10.14
CA THR A 14 -17.46 -0.45 9.57
C THR A 14 -17.36 -1.93 9.93
N ASN A 15 -17.64 -2.28 11.19
CA ASN A 15 -17.70 -3.68 11.62
C ASN A 15 -18.82 -4.46 10.91
N ALA A 16 -19.99 -3.86 10.72
CA ALA A 16 -21.08 -4.47 9.97
C ALA A 16 -20.66 -4.79 8.52
N LEU A 17 -19.96 -3.88 7.83
CA LEU A 17 -19.44 -4.14 6.48
C LEU A 17 -18.49 -5.35 6.44
N LYS A 18 -17.63 -5.53 7.46
CA LYS A 18 -16.75 -6.71 7.56
C LYS A 18 -17.54 -8.00 7.77
N LEU A 19 -18.56 -7.97 8.62
CA LEU A 19 -19.42 -9.13 8.85
C LEU A 19 -20.19 -9.52 7.58
N TYR A 20 -20.68 -8.55 6.81
CA TYR A 20 -21.28 -8.83 5.51
C TYR A 20 -20.26 -9.38 4.51
N ASN A 21 -19.03 -8.88 4.48
CA ASN A 21 -17.97 -9.47 3.64
C ASN A 21 -17.66 -10.91 4.04
N ARG A 22 -17.66 -11.22 5.34
CA ARG A 22 -17.49 -12.58 5.83
C ARG A 22 -18.65 -13.48 5.42
N SER A 23 -19.89 -13.00 5.54
CA SER A 23 -21.08 -13.71 5.07
C SER A 23 -20.98 -13.98 3.56
N ILE A 24 -20.66 -12.97 2.76
CA ILE A 24 -20.44 -13.09 1.31
C ILE A 24 -19.38 -14.15 1.00
N ALA A 25 -18.25 -14.15 1.74
CA ALA A 25 -17.15 -15.07 1.51
C ALA A 25 -17.55 -16.54 1.66
N VAL A 26 -18.35 -16.85 2.67
CA VAL A 26 -18.74 -18.23 3.01
C VAL A 26 -20.06 -18.67 2.34
N SER A 27 -20.78 -17.77 1.69
CA SER A 27 -22.02 -18.11 0.99
C SER A 27 -21.75 -18.91 -0.30
N PRO A 28 -22.44 -20.04 -0.52
CA PRO A 28 -22.35 -20.77 -1.77
C PRO A 28 -22.74 -19.89 -2.98
N ALA A 29 -22.10 -20.11 -4.13
CA ALA A 29 -22.25 -19.26 -5.32
C ALA A 29 -23.68 -19.11 -5.85
N ASN A 30 -24.56 -20.08 -5.56
CA ASN A 30 -25.95 -20.09 -6.03
C ASN A 30 -26.95 -19.88 -4.89
N ALA A 31 -26.49 -19.63 -3.66
CA ALA A 31 -27.36 -19.48 -2.49
C ALA A 31 -28.07 -18.13 -2.49
N VAL A 32 -29.28 -18.11 -1.92
CA VAL A 32 -30.09 -16.89 -1.73
C VAL A 32 -29.44 -15.92 -0.75
N ASP A 33 -28.60 -16.41 0.17
CA ASP A 33 -27.92 -15.60 1.18
C ASP A 33 -26.96 -14.59 0.57
N LEU A 34 -26.34 -14.93 -0.57
CA LEU A 34 -25.36 -14.08 -1.23
C LEU A 34 -25.95 -12.74 -1.73
N PRO A 35 -27.03 -12.70 -2.54
CA PRO A 35 -27.67 -11.45 -2.91
C PRO A 35 -28.31 -10.73 -1.72
N ILE A 36 -28.76 -11.44 -0.67
CA ILE A 36 -29.24 -10.80 0.58
C ILE A 36 -28.10 -10.07 1.28
N ALA A 37 -26.92 -10.67 1.39
CA ALA A 37 -25.76 -10.06 2.02
C ALA A 37 -25.30 -8.82 1.25
N TYR A 38 -25.22 -8.89 -0.10
CA TYR A 38 -24.96 -7.71 -0.93
C TYR A 38 -26.03 -6.63 -0.75
N ALA A 39 -27.30 -7.00 -0.66
CA ALA A 39 -28.39 -6.07 -0.44
C ALA A 39 -28.25 -5.37 0.92
N ASN A 40 -28.11 -6.09 2.02
CA ASN A 40 -27.98 -5.49 3.35
C ASN A 40 -26.75 -4.60 3.47
N LYS A 41 -25.63 -5.03 2.90
CA LYS A 41 -24.41 -4.23 2.83
C LYS A 41 -24.60 -2.92 2.06
N SER A 42 -25.37 -2.90 0.97
CA SER A 42 -25.67 -1.66 0.26
C SER A 42 -26.50 -0.66 1.07
N ALA A 43 -27.32 -1.12 2.03
CA ALA A 43 -28.02 -0.22 2.95
C ALA A 43 -27.04 0.50 3.89
N VAL A 44 -26.11 -0.23 4.49
CA VAL A 44 -25.05 0.38 5.34
C VAL A 44 -24.21 1.38 4.55
N LEU A 45 -23.82 1.04 3.31
CA LEU A 45 -23.04 1.94 2.45
C LEU A 45 -23.78 3.21 2.06
N LEU A 46 -25.10 3.13 1.85
CA LEU A 46 -25.91 4.30 1.59
C LEU A 46 -25.92 5.26 2.79
N GLU A 47 -26.08 4.72 4.00
CA GLU A 47 -26.02 5.53 5.23
C GLU A 47 -24.65 6.15 5.47
N MET A 48 -23.58 5.46 5.07
CA MET A 48 -22.21 5.98 5.09
C MET A 48 -21.94 6.99 3.96
N LYS A 49 -22.91 7.24 3.07
CA LYS A 49 -22.79 8.12 1.89
C LYS A 49 -21.72 7.65 0.89
N ASN A 50 -21.31 6.39 0.93
CA ASN A 50 -20.43 5.79 -0.07
C ASN A 50 -21.29 5.26 -1.24
N TYR A 51 -21.75 6.20 -2.08
CA TYR A 51 -22.74 5.93 -3.14
C TYR A 51 -22.22 5.00 -4.23
N GLU A 52 -20.94 5.07 -4.60
CA GLU A 52 -20.34 4.17 -5.60
C GLU A 52 -20.30 2.72 -5.11
N ALA A 53 -19.81 2.48 -3.88
CA ALA A 53 -19.79 1.14 -3.31
C ALA A 53 -21.22 0.60 -3.10
N CYS A 54 -22.16 1.46 -2.70
CA CYS A 54 -23.58 1.12 -2.61
C CYS A 54 -24.12 0.63 -3.96
N MET A 55 -23.92 1.40 -5.04
CA MET A 55 -24.33 1.05 -6.40
C MET A 55 -23.72 -0.27 -6.88
N ASN A 56 -22.45 -0.51 -6.57
CA ASN A 56 -21.77 -1.75 -6.95
C ASN A 56 -22.37 -2.97 -6.24
N ASN A 57 -22.63 -2.89 -4.92
CA ASN A 57 -23.29 -3.98 -4.18
C ASN A 57 -24.74 -4.20 -4.66
N ILE A 58 -25.48 -3.14 -4.98
CA ILE A 58 -26.81 -3.25 -5.59
C ILE A 58 -26.75 -4.03 -6.91
N ASN A 59 -25.79 -3.69 -7.78
CA ASN A 59 -25.62 -4.37 -9.07
C ASN A 59 -25.20 -5.84 -8.90
N LEU A 60 -24.38 -6.16 -7.90
CA LEU A 60 -24.02 -7.55 -7.58
C LEU A 60 -25.25 -8.34 -7.11
N ALA A 61 -26.06 -7.79 -6.21
CA ALA A 61 -27.30 -8.41 -5.76
C ALA A 61 -28.28 -8.66 -6.92
N LEU A 62 -28.56 -7.63 -7.73
CA LEU A 62 -29.55 -7.71 -8.82
C LEU A 62 -29.13 -8.60 -10.00
N LYS A 63 -27.82 -8.79 -10.23
CA LYS A 63 -27.32 -9.70 -11.27
C LYS A 63 -27.36 -11.17 -10.84
N HIS A 64 -27.53 -11.44 -9.55
CA HIS A 64 -27.53 -12.80 -9.02
C HIS A 64 -28.83 -13.52 -9.37
N SER A 65 -28.73 -14.77 -9.84
CA SER A 65 -29.90 -15.58 -10.24
C SER A 65 -30.86 -15.85 -9.09
N ALA A 66 -30.34 -16.09 -7.89
CA ALA A 66 -31.14 -16.32 -6.68
C ALA A 66 -31.59 -15.03 -5.96
N CYS A 67 -31.53 -13.85 -6.59
CA CYS A 67 -31.93 -12.59 -5.93
C CYS A 67 -33.42 -12.61 -5.58
N PRO A 68 -33.78 -12.48 -4.29
CA PRO A 68 -35.18 -12.47 -3.90
C PRO A 68 -35.94 -11.30 -4.50
N ILE A 69 -37.08 -11.63 -5.07
CA ILE A 69 -38.06 -10.71 -5.64
C ILE A 69 -38.38 -9.54 -4.72
N TRP A 70 -38.62 -9.83 -3.43
CA TRP A 70 -39.02 -8.84 -2.44
C TRP A 70 -37.92 -7.83 -2.11
N LEU A 71 -36.64 -8.12 -2.42
CA LEU A 71 -35.52 -7.19 -2.25
C LEU A 71 -35.43 -6.17 -3.39
N VAL A 72 -35.98 -6.46 -4.56
CA VAL A 72 -35.70 -5.69 -5.78
C VAL A 72 -36.19 -4.25 -5.66
N SER A 73 -37.36 -3.99 -5.08
CA SER A 73 -37.87 -2.62 -4.85
C SER A 73 -36.87 -1.78 -4.05
N ALA A 74 -36.49 -2.30 -2.87
CA ALA A 74 -35.58 -1.61 -1.95
C ALA A 74 -34.19 -1.38 -2.58
N LEU A 75 -33.72 -2.30 -3.42
CA LEU A 75 -32.46 -2.15 -4.15
C LEU A 75 -32.54 -1.05 -5.22
N LEU A 76 -33.62 -1.01 -5.99
CA LEU A 76 -33.83 0.02 -7.02
C LEU A 76 -34.03 1.41 -6.40
N GLU A 77 -34.75 1.52 -5.28
CA GLU A 77 -34.89 2.78 -4.54
C GLU A 77 -33.53 3.31 -4.06
N ARG A 78 -32.69 2.45 -3.47
CA ARG A 78 -31.33 2.83 -3.09
C ARG A 78 -30.48 3.22 -4.29
N LYS A 79 -30.66 2.56 -5.44
CA LYS A 79 -29.99 2.88 -6.70
C LYS A 79 -30.33 4.30 -7.17
N ILE A 80 -31.61 4.68 -7.09
CA ILE A 80 -32.09 6.02 -7.42
C ILE A 80 -31.45 7.06 -6.49
N LYS A 81 -31.49 6.82 -5.17
CA LYS A 81 -30.85 7.71 -4.17
C LYS A 81 -29.37 7.94 -4.51
N CYS A 82 -28.64 6.88 -4.84
CA CYS A 82 -27.22 7.00 -5.23
C CYS A 82 -27.03 7.79 -6.53
N LEU A 83 -27.84 7.54 -7.56
CA LEU A 83 -27.76 8.27 -8.83
C LEU A 83 -28.04 9.77 -8.66
N ILE A 84 -28.99 10.11 -7.80
CA ILE A 84 -29.31 11.49 -7.46
C ILE A 84 -28.14 12.14 -6.73
N HIS A 85 -27.66 11.55 -5.64
CA HIS A 85 -26.56 12.13 -4.84
C HIS A 85 -25.23 12.22 -5.61
N THR A 86 -25.06 11.42 -6.66
CA THR A 86 -23.89 11.49 -7.55
C THR A 86 -24.11 12.38 -8.78
N ASN A 87 -25.24 13.09 -8.88
CA ASN A 87 -25.63 13.91 -10.04
C ASN A 87 -25.64 13.14 -11.37
N ARG A 88 -25.92 11.83 -11.33
CA ARG A 88 -26.00 10.92 -12.49
C ARG A 88 -27.45 10.58 -12.87
N TRP A 89 -28.43 11.13 -12.17
CA TRP A 89 -29.84 10.97 -12.50
C TRP A 89 -30.22 11.80 -13.72
N ASN A 90 -30.74 11.15 -14.77
CA ASN A 90 -31.22 11.77 -16.00
C ASN A 90 -32.21 10.83 -16.73
N GLU A 91 -32.84 11.33 -17.78
CA GLU A 91 -33.84 10.58 -18.58
C GLU A 91 -33.29 9.23 -19.10
N ASN A 92 -31.99 9.14 -19.41
CA ASN A 92 -31.36 7.89 -19.84
C ASN A 92 -31.21 6.90 -18.67
N ALA A 93 -30.82 7.37 -17.48
CA ALA A 93 -30.75 6.55 -16.27
C ALA A 93 -32.14 6.01 -15.89
N GLU A 94 -33.17 6.85 -16.00
CA GLU A 94 -34.57 6.49 -15.80
C GLU A 94 -35.03 5.43 -16.83
N LYS A 95 -34.79 5.64 -18.13
CA LYS A 95 -35.08 4.66 -19.18
C LYS A 95 -34.39 3.31 -18.94
N LYS A 96 -33.12 3.32 -18.52
CA LYS A 96 -32.37 2.09 -18.17
C LYS A 96 -32.99 1.37 -16.98
N LEU A 97 -33.42 2.10 -15.95
CA LEU A 97 -34.07 1.55 -14.77
C LEU A 97 -35.40 0.88 -15.13
N PHE A 98 -36.24 1.55 -15.90
CA PHE A 98 -37.50 0.95 -16.38
C PHE A 98 -37.29 -0.24 -17.30
N LYS A 99 -36.24 -0.23 -18.12
CA LYS A 99 -35.86 -1.39 -18.94
C LYS A 99 -35.44 -2.58 -18.07
N MET A 100 -34.72 -2.35 -16.97
CA MET A 100 -34.40 -3.39 -15.99
C MET A 100 -35.69 -3.96 -15.38
N ILE A 101 -36.63 -3.11 -14.94
CA ILE A 101 -37.90 -3.54 -14.34
C ILE A 101 -38.73 -4.40 -15.30
N LYS A 102 -38.79 -4.03 -16.59
CA LYS A 102 -39.52 -4.81 -17.61
C LYS A 102 -39.00 -6.24 -17.74
N ARG A 103 -37.68 -6.43 -17.59
CA ARG A 103 -36.97 -7.71 -17.73
C ARG A 103 -37.07 -8.64 -16.51
N LEU A 104 -37.61 -8.16 -15.39
CA LEU A 104 -37.76 -8.98 -14.19
C LEU A 104 -38.81 -10.08 -14.42
N PRO A 105 -38.67 -11.27 -13.82
CA PRO A 105 -39.56 -12.42 -14.02
C PRO A 105 -40.92 -12.29 -13.30
N PHE A 106 -41.42 -11.06 -13.14
CA PHE A 106 -42.68 -10.74 -12.47
C PHE A 106 -43.90 -10.88 -13.38
N LEU A 107 -45.07 -11.15 -12.77
CA LEU A 107 -46.36 -10.95 -13.43
C LEU A 107 -46.56 -9.46 -13.76
N ASN A 108 -47.31 -9.16 -14.81
CA ASN A 108 -47.50 -7.76 -15.27
C ASN A 108 -48.14 -6.85 -14.20
N GLN A 109 -48.98 -7.40 -13.33
CA GLN A 109 -49.58 -6.68 -12.21
C GLN A 109 -48.54 -6.33 -11.13
N GLU A 110 -47.65 -7.26 -10.77
CA GLU A 110 -46.55 -7.02 -9.82
C GLU A 110 -45.55 -6.01 -10.36
N LYS A 111 -45.22 -6.07 -11.66
CA LYS A 111 -44.39 -5.05 -12.34
C LYS A 111 -45.01 -3.66 -12.25
N THR A 112 -46.34 -3.57 -12.35
CA THR A 112 -47.07 -2.30 -12.29
C THR A 112 -47.07 -1.74 -10.87
N VAL A 113 -47.31 -2.57 -9.85
CA VAL A 113 -47.22 -2.17 -8.43
C VAL A 113 -45.80 -1.74 -8.07
N LEU A 114 -44.79 -2.47 -8.54
CA LEU A 114 -43.38 -2.13 -8.33
C LEU A 114 -43.02 -0.78 -8.97
N LYS A 115 -43.44 -0.55 -10.23
CA LYS A 115 -43.27 0.75 -10.91
C LYS A 115 -43.98 1.87 -10.16
N MET A 116 -45.20 1.63 -9.66
CA MET A 116 -45.97 2.63 -8.95
C MET A 116 -45.32 3.03 -7.61
N ARG A 117 -44.88 2.04 -6.81
CA ARG A 117 -44.13 2.28 -5.57
C ARG A 117 -42.81 3.01 -5.84
N LEU A 118 -42.09 2.59 -6.88
CA LEU A 118 -40.84 3.24 -7.29
C LEU A 118 -41.07 4.69 -7.73
N ASN A 119 -42.13 4.95 -8.50
CA ASN A 119 -42.53 6.28 -8.94
C ASN A 119 -42.99 7.16 -7.78
N GLN A 120 -43.69 6.61 -6.80
CA GLN A 120 -44.07 7.32 -5.58
C GLN A 120 -42.83 7.70 -4.75
N HIS A 121 -41.88 6.78 -4.57
CA HIS A 121 -40.62 7.09 -3.88
C HIS A 121 -39.75 8.07 -4.68
N LEU A 122 -39.74 7.98 -6.01
CA LEU A 122 -39.10 8.98 -6.90
C LEU A 122 -39.71 10.37 -6.70
N LEU A 123 -41.03 10.49 -6.70
CA LEU A 123 -41.74 11.76 -6.48
C LEU A 123 -41.46 12.32 -5.08
N GLN A 124 -41.44 11.47 -4.06
CA GLN A 124 -41.13 11.87 -2.69
C GLN A 124 -39.67 12.34 -2.56
N LEU A 125 -38.72 11.65 -3.19
CA LEU A 125 -37.31 12.04 -3.23
C LEU A 125 -37.10 13.34 -4.02
N TYR A 126 -37.72 13.48 -5.20
CA TYR A 126 -37.71 14.72 -6.01
C TYR A 126 -38.18 15.93 -5.20
N ARG A 127 -39.23 15.75 -4.37
CA ARG A 127 -39.73 16.81 -3.48
C ARG A 127 -38.71 17.18 -2.39
N THR A 128 -38.00 16.21 -1.81
CA THR A 128 -36.97 16.45 -0.77
C THR A 128 -35.69 17.10 -1.32
N ILE A 129 -35.37 16.86 -2.59
CA ILE A 129 -34.19 17.45 -3.26
C ILE A 129 -34.44 18.90 -3.64
N ASN A 130 -35.64 19.20 -4.17
CA ASN A 130 -36.01 20.56 -4.58
C ASN A 130 -36.16 21.55 -3.40
N THR A 131 -36.16 21.08 -2.15
CA THR A 131 -36.24 21.94 -0.96
C THR A 131 -34.88 22.37 -0.39
N ASN A 132 -33.75 21.90 -0.92
CA ASN A 132 -32.41 22.15 -0.35
C ASN A 132 -31.37 22.61 -1.40
N ASP A 133 -31.71 23.57 -2.27
CA ASP A 133 -30.83 23.92 -3.40
C ASP A 133 -30.57 25.42 -3.58
N GLU A 134 -29.50 25.92 -2.93
CA GLU A 134 -28.68 27.04 -3.45
C GLU A 134 -27.16 26.77 -3.31
N LEU A 135 -26.72 25.96 -2.34
CA LEU A 135 -25.29 25.71 -2.08
C LEU A 135 -24.60 24.63 -2.95
N SER A 136 -25.34 23.96 -3.85
CA SER A 136 -24.84 22.77 -4.56
C SER A 136 -24.30 23.06 -5.97
N ARG A 137 -24.74 24.14 -6.62
CA ARG A 137 -24.39 24.44 -8.02
C ARG A 137 -22.94 24.93 -8.21
N GLU A 138 -22.41 25.78 -7.33
CA GLU A 138 -21.00 26.22 -7.39
C GLU A 138 -19.99 25.09 -7.15
N LYS A 139 -20.35 24.09 -6.32
CA LYS A 139 -19.46 22.95 -6.04
C LYS A 139 -19.37 21.97 -7.20
N VAL A 140 -20.41 21.88 -8.05
CA VAL A 140 -20.46 20.95 -9.18
C VAL A 140 -19.65 21.47 -10.37
N GLU A 141 -19.64 22.77 -10.63
CA GLU A 141 -18.85 23.36 -11.73
C GLU A 141 -17.34 23.36 -11.43
N GLY A 142 -16.94 23.62 -10.19
CA GLY A 142 -15.56 23.46 -9.74
C GLY A 142 -15.06 22.00 -9.81
N PHE A 143 -15.94 21.03 -9.53
CA PHE A 143 -15.60 19.60 -9.58
C PHE A 143 -15.45 19.08 -11.02
N ILE A 144 -16.30 19.52 -11.96
CA ILE A 144 -16.19 19.15 -13.38
C ILE A 144 -14.93 19.74 -14.03
N HIS A 145 -14.49 20.92 -13.59
CA HIS A 145 -13.22 21.52 -14.03
C HIS A 145 -12.00 20.73 -13.51
N CYS A 146 -12.02 20.26 -12.26
CA CYS A 146 -10.97 19.42 -11.68
C CYS A 146 -10.93 18.01 -12.30
N TYR A 147 -12.11 17.39 -12.51
CA TYR A 147 -12.27 16.06 -13.11
C TYR A 147 -11.74 15.98 -14.55
N LYS A 148 -11.86 17.06 -15.34
CA LYS A 148 -11.30 17.12 -16.70
C LYS A 148 -9.77 17.29 -16.72
N LYS A 149 -9.17 17.83 -15.66
CA LYS A 149 -7.70 17.99 -15.53
C LYS A 149 -7.00 16.68 -15.15
N ILE A 150 -7.70 15.79 -14.45
CA ILE A 150 -7.22 14.45 -14.02
C ILE A 150 -7.20 13.45 -15.19
N LYS A 151 -7.90 13.75 -16.30
CA LYS A 151 -7.90 12.94 -17.52
C LYS A 151 -6.66 13.16 -18.41
N ARG A 152 -5.51 13.53 -17.82
CA ARG A 152 -4.22 13.46 -18.54
C ARG A 152 -3.89 11.98 -18.73
N LYS A 153 -3.80 11.59 -20.00
CA LYS A 153 -3.42 10.26 -20.50
C LYS A 153 -2.27 9.68 -19.67
N PHE A 154 -2.58 8.78 -18.75
CA PHE A 154 -1.66 7.70 -18.41
C PHE A 154 -1.81 6.67 -19.51
N ASN A 155 -0.93 6.75 -20.51
CA ASN A 155 -0.72 5.64 -21.40
C ASN A 155 -0.22 4.49 -20.52
N GLN A 156 -1.08 3.49 -20.31
CA GLN A 156 -0.68 2.18 -19.81
C GLN A 156 0.27 1.59 -20.85
N SER A 157 1.58 1.70 -20.61
CA SER A 157 2.48 0.67 -21.11
C SER A 157 2.41 -0.49 -20.12
N ASP A 158 2.24 -1.71 -20.64
CA ASP A 158 2.33 -2.97 -19.90
C ASP A 158 3.75 -3.27 -19.38
N SER A 159 4.56 -2.24 -19.10
CA SER A 159 5.87 -2.37 -18.49
C SER A 159 5.72 -2.44 -16.97
N PHE A 160 6.20 -3.51 -16.36
CA PHE A 160 6.27 -3.68 -14.90
C PHE A 160 7.08 -2.57 -14.18
N ILE A 161 7.77 -1.72 -14.95
CA ILE A 161 8.43 -0.51 -14.49
C ILE A 161 7.42 0.63 -14.63
N LEU A 162 6.92 1.16 -13.50
CA LEU A 162 6.07 2.35 -13.57
C LEU A 162 6.95 3.58 -13.81
N HIS A 163 7.95 3.93 -13.00
CA HIS A 163 8.96 4.95 -13.32
C HIS A 163 10.20 4.85 -12.39
N CYS A 164 11.41 4.62 -12.93
CA CYS A 164 12.64 5.13 -12.31
C CYS A 164 12.78 6.59 -12.75
N SER A 165 13.04 7.54 -11.83
CA SER A 165 13.33 8.90 -12.29
C SER A 165 14.58 8.88 -13.18
N ALA A 166 14.61 9.70 -14.24
CA ALA A 166 15.84 9.93 -15.01
C ALA A 166 16.98 10.54 -14.16
N ASP A 167 16.67 10.91 -12.92
CA ASP A 167 17.58 11.53 -11.95
C ASP A 167 18.29 10.53 -11.03
N ILE A 168 18.10 9.22 -11.19
CA ILE A 168 18.80 8.19 -10.41
C ILE A 168 19.59 7.24 -11.30
N GLU A 169 20.60 6.61 -10.71
CA GLU A 169 21.47 5.64 -11.37
C GLU A 169 21.78 4.50 -10.39
N VAL A 170 21.77 3.26 -10.88
CA VAL A 170 22.27 2.10 -10.12
C VAL A 170 23.75 1.98 -10.38
N VAL A 171 24.53 1.89 -9.31
CA VAL A 171 25.98 1.70 -9.33
C VAL A 171 26.37 0.55 -8.42
N GLN A 172 27.58 0.01 -8.59
CA GLN A 172 28.08 -1.10 -7.77
C GLN A 172 29.47 -0.83 -7.20
N ASN A 173 29.70 -1.16 -5.92
CA ASN A 173 31.03 -1.20 -5.33
C ASN A 173 31.16 -2.29 -4.25
N LYS A 174 32.38 -2.51 -3.75
CA LYS A 174 32.68 -3.57 -2.76
C LYS A 174 32.06 -3.33 -1.37
N ILE A 175 31.69 -2.09 -1.04
CA ILE A 175 31.21 -1.69 0.28
C ILE A 175 29.70 -1.85 0.36
N PHE A 176 28.99 -1.27 -0.60
CA PHE A 176 27.54 -1.15 -0.62
C PHE A 176 26.87 -2.16 -1.55
N GLY A 177 27.66 -2.95 -2.30
CA GLY A 177 27.12 -3.77 -3.38
C GLY A 177 26.46 -2.88 -4.44
N ARG A 178 25.33 -3.33 -4.98
CA ARG A 178 24.47 -2.56 -5.89
C ARG A 178 23.67 -1.54 -5.07
N HIS A 179 23.65 -0.29 -5.51
CA HIS A 179 22.98 0.79 -4.78
C HIS A 179 22.55 1.92 -5.72
N LEU A 180 21.56 2.70 -5.27
CA LEU A 180 21.08 3.87 -5.97
C LEU A 180 21.81 5.14 -5.56
N ILE A 181 22.26 5.92 -6.54
CA ILE A 181 22.77 7.28 -6.36
C ILE A 181 21.90 8.28 -7.12
N ALA A 182 21.92 9.53 -6.67
CA ALA A 182 21.33 10.64 -7.40
C ALA A 182 22.24 11.05 -8.56
N LYS A 183 21.74 11.04 -9.79
CA LYS A 183 22.44 11.55 -10.99
C LYS A 183 22.40 13.07 -11.05
N ASN A 184 21.26 13.65 -10.69
CA ASN A 184 21.04 15.10 -10.58
C ASN A 184 20.73 15.48 -9.13
N ALA A 185 20.76 16.79 -8.82
CA ALA A 185 20.32 17.27 -7.52
C ALA A 185 18.82 17.02 -7.36
N LEU A 186 18.42 16.41 -6.24
CA LEU A 186 17.01 16.14 -5.92
C LEU A 186 16.56 17.10 -4.83
N ASP A 187 15.45 17.79 -5.05
CA ASP A 187 14.83 18.62 -4.01
C ASP A 187 14.06 17.78 -2.98
N THR A 188 13.76 18.35 -1.81
CA THR A 188 12.92 17.73 -0.78
C THR A 188 11.51 17.42 -1.32
N GLY A 189 11.04 16.19 -1.18
CA GLY A 189 9.74 15.73 -1.67
C GLY A 189 9.72 15.25 -3.13
N HIS A 190 10.88 15.18 -3.78
CA HIS A 190 11.02 14.62 -5.13
C HIS A 190 10.61 13.14 -5.15
N LEU A 191 9.83 12.74 -6.15
CA LEU A 191 9.49 11.34 -6.39
C LEU A 191 10.70 10.63 -7.03
N VAL A 192 11.41 9.84 -6.23
CA VAL A 192 12.63 9.12 -6.63
C VAL A 192 12.29 7.91 -7.49
N LEU A 193 11.36 7.08 -7.00
CA LEU A 193 10.95 5.82 -7.63
C LEU A 193 9.47 5.59 -7.38
N LYS A 194 8.76 5.09 -8.39
CA LYS A 194 7.42 4.52 -8.24
C LYS A 194 7.34 3.18 -8.94
N GLU A 195 7.01 2.14 -8.18
CA GLU A 195 7.10 0.75 -8.64
C GLU A 195 5.90 -0.07 -8.19
N LYS A 196 5.37 -0.91 -9.11
CA LYS A 196 4.33 -1.87 -8.76
C LYS A 196 4.99 -3.15 -8.25
N ALA A 197 4.43 -3.75 -7.21
CA ALA A 197 4.91 -5.03 -6.71
C ALA A 197 4.90 -6.08 -7.83
N VAL A 198 5.98 -6.85 -7.89
CA VAL A 198 6.10 -8.06 -8.72
C VAL A 198 5.18 -9.14 -8.19
N VAL A 199 5.20 -9.30 -6.87
CA VAL A 199 4.38 -10.22 -6.09
C VAL A 199 3.92 -9.47 -4.85
N SER A 200 2.66 -9.59 -4.50
CA SER A 200 2.12 -9.10 -3.23
C SER A 200 1.21 -10.15 -2.61
N CYS A 201 1.17 -10.22 -1.28
CA CYS A 201 0.36 -11.14 -0.48
C CYS A 201 -0.38 -10.35 0.59
N LEU A 202 -1.69 -10.55 0.67
CA LEU A 202 -2.52 -9.98 1.73
C LEU A 202 -2.60 -10.96 2.89
N TYR A 203 -2.45 -10.49 4.12
CA TYR A 203 -2.64 -11.35 5.30
C TYR A 203 -4.08 -11.88 5.35
N LEU A 204 -4.27 -13.17 5.66
CA LEU A 204 -5.60 -13.78 5.68
C LEU A 204 -6.57 -13.09 6.64
N ASN A 205 -6.09 -12.50 7.73
CA ASN A 205 -6.93 -11.74 8.66
C ASN A 205 -7.40 -10.37 8.11
N GLN A 206 -6.94 -9.97 6.93
CA GLN A 206 -7.30 -8.72 6.25
C GLN A 206 -8.23 -8.90 5.05
N VAL A 207 -8.54 -10.13 4.63
CA VAL A 207 -9.29 -10.43 3.40
C VAL A 207 -10.70 -9.84 3.34
N TYR A 208 -11.27 -9.42 4.48
CA TYR A 208 -12.59 -8.79 4.54
C TYR A 208 -12.57 -7.27 4.39
N ASP A 209 -11.39 -6.65 4.36
CA ASP A 209 -11.23 -5.20 4.20
C ASP A 209 -10.51 -4.84 2.90
N TYR A 210 -9.70 -5.75 2.36
CA TYR A 210 -8.78 -5.50 1.26
C TYR A 210 -8.93 -6.54 0.15
N CYS A 211 -8.59 -6.15 -1.08
CA CYS A 211 -8.54 -7.07 -2.19
C CYS A 211 -7.29 -7.97 -2.11
N SER A 212 -7.47 -9.29 -2.23
CA SER A 212 -6.38 -10.29 -2.26
C SER A 212 -5.46 -10.20 -3.50
N CYS A 213 -5.75 -9.31 -4.46
CA CYS A 213 -4.97 -9.11 -5.69
C CYS A 213 -4.22 -7.79 -5.70
N CYS A 214 -4.90 -6.67 -5.46
CA CYS A 214 -4.27 -5.35 -5.53
C CYS A 214 -4.03 -4.71 -4.16
N LEU A 215 -4.39 -5.39 -3.06
CA LEU A 215 -4.28 -4.91 -1.68
C LEU A 215 -5.01 -3.59 -1.40
N LEU A 216 -5.82 -3.09 -2.34
CA LEU A 216 -6.65 -1.92 -2.14
C LEU A 216 -7.73 -2.22 -1.11
N ARG A 217 -7.87 -1.32 -0.14
CA ARG A 217 -8.99 -1.30 0.79
C ARG A 217 -10.27 -1.02 0.01
N THR A 218 -11.30 -1.83 0.23
CA THR A 218 -12.57 -1.65 -0.47
C THR A 218 -13.74 -2.22 0.30
N HIS A 219 -14.87 -1.53 0.18
CA HIS A 219 -16.16 -2.04 0.65
C HIS A 219 -16.90 -2.84 -0.42
N VAL A 220 -16.30 -3.13 -1.57
CA VAL A 220 -16.86 -3.98 -2.62
C VAL A 220 -15.92 -5.14 -2.83
N LEU A 221 -16.33 -6.32 -2.40
CA LEU A 221 -15.53 -7.55 -2.52
C LEU A 221 -16.40 -8.67 -3.08
N ILE A 222 -15.79 -9.45 -3.97
CA ILE A 222 -16.36 -10.63 -4.63
C ILE A 222 -15.47 -11.82 -4.23
N PRO A 223 -16.03 -12.89 -3.66
CA PRO A 223 -15.22 -14.01 -3.21
C PRO A 223 -14.84 -14.94 -4.36
N CYS A 224 -13.73 -15.66 -4.19
CA CYS A 224 -13.54 -16.90 -4.94
C CYS A 224 -14.45 -17.97 -4.37
N PHE A 225 -15.42 -18.43 -5.17
CA PHE A 225 -16.40 -19.43 -4.73
C PHE A 225 -15.84 -20.86 -4.60
N ARG A 226 -14.58 -21.09 -4.98
CA ARG A 226 -13.92 -22.38 -4.77
C ARG A 226 -13.33 -22.46 -3.36
N CYS A 227 -12.51 -21.49 -2.97
CA CYS A 227 -11.85 -21.53 -1.66
C CYS A 227 -12.60 -20.77 -0.56
N SER A 228 -13.42 -19.76 -0.89
CA SER A 228 -14.06 -18.87 0.09
C SER A 228 -13.09 -18.10 0.98
N ARG A 229 -11.78 -18.09 0.66
CA ARG A 229 -10.69 -17.47 1.46
C ARG A 229 -9.97 -16.32 0.75
N ALA A 230 -10.27 -16.08 -0.53
CA ALA A 230 -9.73 -14.95 -1.29
C ALA A 230 -10.88 -14.07 -1.80
N LEU A 231 -10.76 -12.76 -1.63
CA LEU A 231 -11.77 -11.78 -2.00
C LEU A 231 -11.17 -10.70 -2.91
N PHE A 232 -11.92 -10.27 -3.91
CA PHE A 232 -11.44 -9.40 -4.98
C PHE A 232 -12.33 -8.19 -5.17
N CYS A 233 -11.74 -7.02 -5.45
CA CYS A 233 -12.52 -5.79 -5.67
C CYS A 233 -13.33 -5.81 -6.98
N SER A 234 -12.97 -6.70 -7.91
CA SER A 234 -13.56 -6.77 -9.24
C SER A 234 -13.34 -8.14 -9.87
N LYS A 235 -14.12 -8.45 -10.92
CA LYS A 235 -13.89 -9.61 -11.78
C LYS A 235 -12.51 -9.56 -12.43
N TYR A 236 -12.03 -8.36 -12.78
CA TYR A 236 -10.69 -8.16 -13.32
C TYR A 236 -9.61 -8.64 -12.34
N CYS A 237 -9.68 -8.22 -11.07
CA CYS A 237 -8.71 -8.66 -10.05
C CYS A 237 -8.79 -10.17 -9.78
N LEU A 238 -9.99 -10.77 -9.80
CA LEU A 238 -10.13 -12.22 -9.70
C LEU A 238 -9.48 -12.95 -10.88
N THR A 239 -9.74 -12.50 -12.11
CA THR A 239 -9.16 -13.08 -13.32
C THR A 239 -7.65 -12.93 -13.32
N LYS A 240 -7.15 -11.72 -13.08
CA LYS A 240 -5.72 -11.41 -12.99
C LYS A 240 -5.03 -12.28 -11.93
N ALA A 241 -5.58 -12.37 -10.72
CA ALA A 241 -5.01 -13.23 -9.68
C ALA A 241 -4.98 -14.71 -10.12
N THR A 242 -6.05 -15.20 -10.73
CA THR A 242 -6.11 -16.58 -11.26
C THR A 242 -5.06 -16.85 -12.33
N GLU A 243 -4.81 -15.89 -13.22
CA GLU A 243 -3.80 -15.96 -14.27
C GLU A 243 -2.36 -15.82 -13.76
N LEU A 244 -2.15 -15.31 -12.55
CA LEU A 244 -0.82 -15.12 -11.99
C LEU A 244 -0.44 -16.19 -10.96
N TYR A 245 -1.34 -16.53 -10.03
CA TYR A 245 -1.00 -17.40 -8.90
C TYR A 245 -2.21 -18.13 -8.28
N HIS A 246 -3.42 -17.53 -8.32
CA HIS A 246 -4.55 -18.02 -7.54
C HIS A 246 -5.07 -19.39 -8.02
N ARG A 247 -4.82 -19.79 -9.28
CA ARG A 247 -5.10 -21.16 -9.73
C ARG A 247 -4.37 -22.21 -8.88
N VAL A 248 -3.10 -21.94 -8.57
CA VAL A 248 -2.22 -22.80 -7.77
C VAL A 248 -2.52 -22.63 -6.27
N GLU A 249 -2.78 -21.41 -5.81
CA GLU A 249 -3.05 -21.15 -4.39
C GLU A 249 -4.43 -21.60 -3.92
N CYS A 250 -5.45 -21.55 -4.79
CA CYS A 250 -6.83 -21.77 -4.39
C CYS A 250 -7.05 -23.14 -3.72
N PRO A 251 -6.51 -24.27 -4.22
CA PRO A 251 -6.60 -25.57 -3.55
C PRO A 251 -5.78 -25.68 -2.26
N LEU A 252 -4.84 -24.75 -2.01
CA LEU A 252 -3.93 -24.77 -0.86
C LEU A 252 -4.40 -23.91 0.31
N MET A 253 -5.54 -23.22 0.19
CA MET A 253 -6.03 -22.28 1.20
C MET A 253 -6.24 -22.90 2.58
N GLU A 254 -6.66 -24.16 2.65
CA GLU A 254 -6.77 -24.88 3.93
C GLU A 254 -5.40 -25.11 4.57
N TYR A 255 -4.40 -25.48 3.78
CA TYR A 255 -3.02 -25.63 4.25
C TYR A 255 -2.45 -24.31 4.78
N PHE A 256 -2.69 -23.20 4.09
CA PHE A 256 -2.28 -21.87 4.55
C PHE A 256 -2.87 -21.51 5.92
N VAL A 257 -4.13 -21.81 6.14
CA VAL A 257 -4.80 -21.52 7.43
C VAL A 257 -4.18 -22.34 8.57
N GLN A 258 -3.71 -23.55 8.29
CA GLN A 258 -3.04 -24.41 9.28
C GLN A 258 -1.63 -23.93 9.65
N LEU A 259 -1.01 -23.08 8.82
CA LEU A 259 0.33 -22.53 9.08
C LEU A 259 0.33 -21.33 10.04
N ASP A 260 -0.85 -20.78 10.35
CA ASP A 260 -1.03 -19.66 11.27
C ASP A 260 -0.08 -18.48 10.98
N ALA A 261 0.83 -18.15 11.91
CA ALA A 261 1.75 -17.01 11.80
C ALA A 261 2.79 -17.13 10.65
N GLU A 262 2.90 -18.28 9.99
CA GLU A 262 3.83 -18.49 8.86
C GLU A 262 3.15 -18.45 7.49
N GLU A 263 1.81 -18.32 7.48
CA GLU A 263 0.99 -18.34 6.27
C GLU A 263 1.48 -17.36 5.20
N GLN A 264 1.71 -16.11 5.57
CA GLN A 264 2.10 -15.06 4.64
C GLN A 264 3.47 -15.32 3.99
N HIS A 265 4.39 -15.96 4.71
CA HIS A 265 5.72 -16.29 4.20
C HIS A 265 5.58 -17.37 3.11
N VAL A 266 4.87 -18.45 3.41
CA VAL A 266 4.66 -19.55 2.44
C VAL A 266 3.87 -19.07 1.22
N GLN A 267 2.83 -18.25 1.43
CA GLN A 267 2.05 -17.68 0.33
C GLN A 267 2.94 -16.81 -0.57
N TYR A 268 3.79 -15.95 0.01
CA TYR A 268 4.75 -15.15 -0.75
C TYR A 268 5.68 -16.01 -1.61
N ILE A 269 6.26 -17.06 -1.02
CA ILE A 269 7.17 -17.95 -1.74
C ILE A 269 6.46 -18.70 -2.89
N ILE A 270 5.21 -19.11 -2.71
CA ILE A 270 4.42 -19.73 -3.78
C ILE A 270 4.12 -18.74 -4.90
N ARG A 271 3.74 -17.50 -4.57
CA ARG A 271 3.51 -16.48 -5.61
C ARG A 271 4.80 -16.15 -6.35
N LEU A 272 5.93 -16.10 -5.65
CA LEU A 272 7.23 -15.90 -6.27
C LEU A 272 7.59 -17.07 -7.19
N LEU A 273 7.41 -18.32 -6.74
CA LEU A 273 7.58 -19.50 -7.58
C LEU A 273 6.67 -19.45 -8.81
N CYS A 274 5.39 -19.09 -8.65
CA CYS A 274 4.45 -18.97 -9.77
C CYS A 274 4.87 -17.88 -10.75
N PHE A 275 5.32 -16.73 -10.25
CA PHE A 275 5.80 -15.63 -11.09
C PHE A 275 7.04 -16.05 -11.91
N LEU A 276 7.97 -16.75 -11.28
CA LEU A 276 9.23 -17.16 -11.89
C LEU A 276 9.09 -18.32 -12.88
N SER A 277 8.24 -19.29 -12.55
CA SER A 277 8.00 -20.47 -13.39
C SER A 277 6.85 -20.29 -14.38
N GLY A 278 6.14 -19.15 -14.37
CA GLY A 278 4.92 -18.97 -15.17
C GLY A 278 3.82 -19.98 -14.79
N GLN A 279 3.57 -20.13 -13.48
CA GLN A 279 2.69 -21.15 -12.88
C GLN A 279 3.10 -22.60 -13.19
N GLY A 280 4.40 -22.90 -13.09
CA GLY A 280 4.96 -24.24 -13.26
C GLY A 280 5.40 -24.57 -14.69
N LYS A 281 4.97 -23.80 -15.69
CA LYS A 281 5.24 -24.04 -17.12
C LYS A 281 6.73 -24.02 -17.49
N LYS A 282 7.53 -23.26 -16.75
CA LYS A 282 8.98 -23.10 -16.93
C LYS A 282 9.75 -23.56 -15.70
N LEU A 283 9.19 -24.49 -14.92
CA LEU A 283 9.83 -24.94 -13.69
C LEU A 283 11.17 -25.64 -13.94
N ASP A 284 11.29 -26.42 -15.02
CA ASP A 284 12.54 -27.12 -15.31
C ASP A 284 13.65 -26.12 -15.70
N GLU A 285 13.34 -25.16 -16.58
CA GLU A 285 14.24 -24.03 -16.89
C GLU A 285 14.70 -23.31 -15.60
N LEU A 286 13.77 -23.10 -14.68
CA LEU A 286 14.03 -22.45 -13.40
C LEU A 286 14.99 -23.26 -12.51
N ILE A 287 14.79 -24.57 -12.44
CA ILE A 287 15.62 -25.49 -11.65
C ILE A 287 17.04 -25.54 -12.22
N GLU A 288 17.18 -25.64 -13.55
CA GLU A 288 18.51 -25.66 -14.19
C GLU A 288 19.24 -24.34 -13.98
N MET A 289 18.57 -23.19 -14.15
CA MET A 289 19.15 -21.89 -13.83
C MET A 289 19.61 -21.78 -12.36
N TRP A 290 18.85 -22.35 -11.43
CA TRP A 290 19.17 -22.36 -10.01
C TRP A 290 20.38 -23.25 -9.69
N LYS A 291 20.50 -24.42 -10.34
CA LYS A 291 21.67 -25.31 -10.23
C LYS A 291 22.95 -24.63 -10.72
N GLU A 292 22.91 -24.07 -11.93
CA GLU A 292 24.05 -23.32 -12.50
C GLU A 292 24.51 -22.19 -11.57
N TRP A 293 23.58 -21.49 -10.92
CA TRP A 293 23.90 -20.46 -9.94
C TRP A 293 24.55 -21.05 -8.68
N LYS A 294 24.06 -22.19 -8.17
CA LYS A 294 24.64 -22.88 -7.01
C LYS A 294 26.05 -23.39 -7.27
N ASP A 295 26.32 -23.83 -8.48
CA ASP A 295 27.62 -24.38 -8.89
C ASP A 295 28.64 -23.26 -9.20
N GLY A 296 28.20 -21.99 -9.21
CA GLY A 296 29.07 -20.82 -9.37
C GLY A 296 29.47 -20.52 -10.82
N GLU A 297 28.78 -21.11 -11.81
CA GLU A 297 29.18 -21.07 -13.23
C GLU A 297 28.78 -19.77 -13.97
N LYS A 298 28.10 -18.81 -13.34
CA LYS A 298 27.78 -17.51 -13.96
C LYS A 298 28.48 -16.34 -13.25
N SER A 299 29.33 -15.65 -14.00
CA SER A 299 29.79 -14.29 -13.70
C SER A 299 28.60 -13.33 -13.64
N TYR A 300 28.70 -12.28 -12.80
CA TYR A 300 27.76 -11.17 -12.75
C TYR A 300 27.39 -10.70 -14.18
N PRO A 301 26.09 -10.63 -14.54
CA PRO A 301 25.70 -10.03 -15.81
C PRO A 301 26.17 -8.57 -15.84
N SER A 302 26.56 -8.10 -17.02
CA SER A 302 27.00 -6.71 -17.19
C SER A 302 25.88 -5.73 -16.84
N ASP A 303 26.20 -4.48 -16.45
CA ASP A 303 25.21 -3.45 -16.07
C ASP A 303 24.09 -3.27 -17.12
N THR A 304 24.40 -3.52 -18.40
CA THR A 304 23.46 -3.49 -19.53
C THR A 304 22.47 -4.66 -19.60
N GLU A 305 22.82 -5.84 -19.06
CA GLU A 305 21.96 -7.03 -19.04
C GLU A 305 20.93 -7.00 -17.91
N LEU A 306 21.17 -6.24 -16.84
CA LEU A 306 20.22 -6.06 -15.72
C LEU A 306 18.90 -5.40 -16.15
N TYR A 307 18.95 -4.52 -17.16
CA TYR A 307 17.80 -3.73 -17.63
C TYR A 307 17.14 -4.28 -18.89
N THR A 308 17.81 -5.18 -19.61
CA THR A 308 17.36 -5.68 -20.93
C THR A 308 16.86 -7.12 -20.91
N VAL A 309 17.05 -7.85 -19.81
CA VAL A 309 16.67 -9.26 -19.73
C VAL A 309 15.31 -9.41 -19.01
N PRO A 310 14.24 -9.89 -19.69
CA PRO A 310 12.97 -10.25 -19.07
C PRO A 310 13.04 -11.50 -18.17
N SER A 311 14.24 -12.06 -17.94
CA SER A 311 14.44 -13.21 -17.06
C SER A 311 14.41 -12.73 -15.61
N ASN A 312 13.19 -12.68 -15.09
CA ASN A 312 12.77 -12.32 -13.73
C ASN A 312 13.58 -12.94 -12.58
N PHE A 313 14.43 -13.94 -12.85
CA PHE A 313 15.11 -14.77 -11.88
C PHE A 313 16.57 -14.32 -11.62
N GLN A 314 17.31 -13.85 -12.63
CA GLN A 314 18.73 -13.49 -12.47
C GLN A 314 18.95 -12.30 -11.53
N THR A 315 18.15 -11.24 -11.63
CA THR A 315 18.23 -10.07 -10.73
C THR A 315 17.95 -10.44 -9.27
N LEU A 316 17.12 -11.46 -9.02
CA LEU A 316 16.83 -11.96 -7.69
C LEU A 316 18.06 -12.69 -7.11
N PHE A 317 18.70 -13.59 -7.88
CA PHE A 317 19.90 -14.34 -7.45
C PHE A 317 21.13 -13.47 -7.16
N LEU A 318 21.32 -12.37 -7.88
CA LEU A 318 22.42 -11.44 -7.61
C LEU A 318 22.34 -10.79 -6.22
N SER A 319 21.23 -10.96 -5.50
CA SER A 319 21.03 -10.46 -4.13
C SER A 319 21.39 -11.49 -3.05
N PHE A 320 21.75 -12.72 -3.44
CA PHE A 320 21.98 -13.85 -2.52
C PHE A 320 23.43 -14.05 -2.08
N ASP A 321 24.39 -13.34 -2.70
CA ASP A 321 25.81 -13.75 -2.79
C ASP A 321 26.59 -13.84 -1.46
N LYS A 322 25.98 -13.64 -0.30
CA LYS A 322 26.65 -13.69 1.01
C LYS A 322 25.82 -14.25 2.16
N TYR A 323 24.78 -15.07 1.92
CA TYR A 323 24.18 -15.77 3.05
C TYR A 323 25.13 -16.85 3.59
N SER A 324 25.74 -16.55 4.74
CA SER A 324 26.34 -17.58 5.58
C SER A 324 25.22 -18.52 6.02
N TYR A 325 25.12 -19.64 5.31
CA TYR A 325 24.25 -20.77 5.57
C TYR A 325 24.20 -21.05 7.09
N MET A 326 23.10 -20.75 7.78
CA MET A 326 22.89 -21.21 9.17
C MET A 326 21.99 -22.45 9.14
N PRO A 327 22.54 -23.67 9.20
CA PRO A 327 21.80 -24.91 8.95
C PRO A 327 20.62 -25.13 9.92
N LEU A 328 20.74 -24.65 11.17
CA LEU A 328 19.74 -24.83 12.22
C LEU A 328 18.47 -23.97 12.02
N GLN A 329 18.57 -22.80 11.39
CA GLN A 329 17.40 -21.92 11.18
C GLN A 329 16.46 -22.43 10.09
N PHE A 330 16.96 -23.27 9.16
CA PHE A 330 16.18 -23.77 8.03
C PHE A 330 15.70 -25.22 8.19
N ALA A 331 15.96 -25.90 9.30
CA ALA A 331 15.41 -27.24 9.55
C ALA A 331 13.87 -27.22 9.50
N HIS A 332 13.25 -26.20 10.10
CA HIS A 332 11.80 -25.97 10.01
C HIS A 332 11.35 -25.62 8.58
N SER A 333 12.12 -24.79 7.86
CA SER A 333 11.84 -24.45 6.45
C SER A 333 11.87 -25.67 5.54
N ARG A 334 12.83 -26.59 5.74
CA ARG A 334 12.91 -27.86 4.99
C ARG A 334 11.63 -28.67 5.14
N ILE A 335 11.20 -28.92 6.38
CA ILE A 335 9.96 -29.68 6.66
C ILE A 335 8.76 -28.98 6.01
N ARG A 336 8.66 -27.66 6.19
CA ARG A 336 7.56 -26.83 5.67
C ARG A 336 7.47 -26.86 4.15
N TYR A 337 8.60 -26.70 3.45
CA TYR A 337 8.60 -26.67 1.98
C TYR A 337 8.51 -28.04 1.36
N THR A 338 9.02 -29.10 2.00
CA THR A 338 8.74 -30.47 1.57
C THR A 338 7.26 -30.79 1.69
N ALA A 339 6.61 -30.40 2.79
CA ALA A 339 5.16 -30.53 2.95
C ALA A 339 4.40 -29.74 1.87
N LEU A 340 4.83 -28.50 1.58
CA LEU A 340 4.26 -27.69 0.52
C LEU A 340 4.41 -28.34 -0.87
N VAL A 341 5.58 -28.84 -1.23
CA VAL A 341 5.83 -29.51 -2.51
C VAL A 341 4.91 -30.72 -2.67
N ARG A 342 4.75 -31.52 -1.62
CA ARG A 342 3.80 -32.64 -1.63
C ARG A 342 2.35 -32.18 -1.78
N LYS A 343 1.96 -31.07 -1.14
CA LYS A 343 0.62 -30.48 -1.32
C LYS A 343 0.40 -29.91 -2.72
N LEU A 344 1.42 -29.31 -3.34
CA LEU A 344 1.37 -28.88 -4.74
C LEU A 344 1.13 -30.08 -5.66
N LYS A 345 1.83 -31.19 -5.44
CA LYS A 345 1.67 -32.45 -6.18
C LYS A 345 0.29 -33.09 -5.97
N GLU A 346 -0.24 -33.07 -4.75
CA GLU A 346 -1.51 -33.69 -4.39
C GLU A 346 -2.74 -32.87 -4.84
N LYS A 347 -2.67 -31.54 -4.75
CA LYS A 347 -3.85 -30.66 -4.84
C LYS A 347 -3.90 -29.79 -6.10
N THR A 348 -2.84 -29.77 -6.91
CA THR A 348 -2.73 -28.85 -8.06
C THR A 348 -2.16 -29.54 -9.30
N ASP A 349 -2.26 -28.88 -10.44
CA ASP A 349 -1.63 -29.25 -11.71
C ASP A 349 -0.25 -28.59 -11.91
N PHE A 350 0.35 -28.03 -10.85
CA PHE A 350 1.55 -27.20 -10.95
C PHE A 350 2.73 -27.94 -11.58
N PHE A 351 2.93 -29.21 -11.24
CA PHE A 351 4.02 -30.03 -11.78
C PHE A 351 3.67 -30.76 -13.08
N SER A 352 2.45 -30.62 -13.60
CA SER A 352 2.03 -31.31 -14.83
C SER A 352 2.75 -30.82 -16.09
N TYR A 353 3.48 -29.70 -16.00
CA TYR A 353 4.27 -29.15 -17.09
C TYR A 353 5.75 -29.56 -17.06
N SER A 354 6.20 -30.24 -16.00
CA SER A 354 7.60 -30.64 -15.89
C SER A 354 7.90 -31.78 -16.87
N SER A 355 9.08 -31.73 -17.50
CA SER A 355 9.62 -32.79 -18.34
C SER A 355 10.15 -33.98 -17.54
N ALA A 356 10.14 -33.91 -16.20
CA ALA A 356 10.58 -35.00 -15.34
C ALA A 356 9.73 -36.26 -15.60
N ALA A 357 10.40 -37.39 -15.87
CA ALA A 357 9.74 -38.67 -16.14
C ALA A 357 8.85 -39.14 -14.97
N SER A 358 9.21 -38.76 -13.74
CA SER A 358 8.36 -38.87 -12.56
C SER A 358 8.75 -37.81 -11.54
N ILE A 359 7.78 -37.35 -10.73
CA ILE A 359 8.04 -36.48 -9.58
C ILE A 359 8.53 -37.37 -8.43
N ASP A 360 9.78 -37.79 -8.51
CA ASP A 360 10.43 -38.66 -7.52
C ASP A 360 10.96 -37.87 -6.31
N HIS A 361 11.60 -38.58 -5.37
CA HIS A 361 12.18 -37.97 -4.17
C HIS A 361 13.28 -36.95 -4.49
N TYR A 362 14.01 -37.13 -5.59
CA TYR A 362 15.08 -36.22 -5.98
C TYR A 362 14.51 -34.92 -6.54
N PHE A 363 13.47 -34.99 -7.37
CA PHE A 363 12.75 -33.80 -7.82
C PHE A 363 12.12 -33.02 -6.64
N GLU A 364 11.47 -33.72 -5.70
CA GLU A 364 10.92 -33.09 -4.49
C GLU A 364 12.03 -32.39 -3.67
N TYR A 365 13.22 -32.99 -3.59
CA TYR A 365 14.39 -32.40 -2.94
C TYR A 365 14.88 -31.13 -3.66
N LEU A 366 14.99 -31.14 -5.00
CA LEU A 366 15.42 -29.97 -5.78
C LEU A 366 14.48 -28.79 -5.58
N VAL A 367 13.17 -28.99 -5.75
CA VAL A 367 12.17 -27.92 -5.58
C VAL A 367 12.15 -27.42 -4.14
N THR A 368 12.28 -28.31 -3.15
CA THR A 368 12.37 -27.91 -1.74
C THR A 368 13.55 -26.96 -1.49
N ASN A 369 14.75 -27.27 -2.01
CA ASN A 369 15.92 -26.43 -1.81
C ASN A 369 15.80 -25.09 -2.55
N LEU A 370 15.23 -25.09 -3.76
CA LEU A 370 14.88 -23.85 -4.45
C LEU A 370 13.96 -22.97 -3.59
N LEU A 371 12.92 -23.52 -2.96
CA LEU A 371 12.02 -22.76 -2.10
C LEU A 371 12.70 -22.20 -0.84
N ILE A 372 13.66 -22.94 -0.27
CA ILE A 372 14.46 -22.46 0.86
C ILE A 372 15.32 -21.26 0.46
N ASP A 373 15.94 -21.31 -0.72
CA ASP A 373 16.67 -20.16 -1.24
C ASP A 373 15.71 -18.99 -1.50
N LEU A 374 14.56 -19.20 -2.12
CA LEU A 374 13.55 -18.14 -2.26
C LEU A 374 13.12 -17.55 -0.90
N GLU A 375 13.09 -18.33 0.18
CA GLU A 375 12.86 -17.81 1.55
C GLU A 375 13.99 -16.90 2.02
N ALA A 376 15.24 -17.26 1.76
CA ALA A 376 16.39 -16.40 2.08
C ALA A 376 16.28 -15.06 1.34
N TYR A 377 15.89 -15.08 0.06
CA TYR A 377 15.60 -13.86 -0.69
C TYR A 377 14.50 -13.02 -0.05
N PHE A 378 13.37 -13.67 0.28
CA PHE A 378 12.23 -13.02 0.91
C PHE A 378 12.61 -12.29 2.20
N LYS A 379 13.44 -12.90 3.06
CA LYS A 379 13.84 -12.32 4.35
C LYS A 379 14.57 -10.98 4.21
N CYS A 380 15.25 -10.76 3.09
CA CYS A 380 16.06 -9.55 2.88
C CYS A 380 15.42 -8.51 1.97
N ASN A 381 14.49 -8.92 1.11
CA ASN A 381 14.00 -8.09 0.02
C ASN A 381 12.48 -7.85 0.07
N SER A 382 11.79 -8.43 1.05
CA SER A 382 10.35 -8.20 1.20
C SER A 382 10.06 -6.88 1.92
N TYR A 383 8.99 -6.23 1.47
CA TYR A 383 8.45 -5.03 2.07
C TYR A 383 7.15 -5.36 2.79
N CYS A 384 6.99 -4.85 4.01
CA CYS A 384 5.70 -4.92 4.70
C CYS A 384 4.78 -3.83 4.17
N VAL A 385 3.77 -4.23 3.39
CA VAL A 385 2.76 -3.32 2.86
C VAL A 385 1.88 -2.86 4.02
N SER A 386 1.78 -1.55 4.20
CA SER A 386 0.95 -0.93 5.22
C SER A 386 -0.11 -0.04 4.61
N ASP A 387 -1.27 0.02 5.26
CA ASP A 387 -2.35 0.95 4.98
C ASP A 387 -2.47 1.96 6.12
N THR A 388 -2.55 3.24 5.78
CA THR A 388 -2.70 4.32 6.75
C THR A 388 -4.18 4.47 7.09
N VAL A 389 -4.56 4.13 8.32
CA VAL A 389 -5.96 4.20 8.76
C VAL A 389 -6.23 5.58 9.39
N TYR A 390 -7.02 6.38 8.69
CA TYR A 390 -7.41 7.71 9.16
C TYR A 390 -8.55 7.65 10.17
N THR A 391 -8.41 8.35 11.29
CA THR A 391 -9.39 8.33 12.38
C THR A 391 -10.22 9.60 12.54
N ARG A 392 -10.34 10.54 11.59
CA ARG A 392 -11.03 11.87 11.77
C ARG A 392 -10.46 12.77 12.91
N GLU A 393 -10.09 12.20 14.04
CA GLU A 393 -9.33 12.65 15.21
C GLU A 393 -7.84 12.97 15.02
N GLN A 394 -7.51 14.13 14.46
CA GLN A 394 -6.19 14.78 14.56
C GLN A 394 -4.97 13.98 14.01
N VAL A 395 -4.03 14.76 13.48
CA VAL A 395 -2.77 14.32 12.84
C VAL A 395 -1.91 13.39 13.72
N ALA A 396 -2.11 13.47 15.02
CA ALA A 396 -1.37 12.69 16.01
C ALA A 396 -1.75 11.19 16.01
N ALA A 397 -2.95 10.81 15.54
CA ALA A 397 -3.53 9.47 15.74
C ALA A 397 -3.72 8.65 14.44
N CYS A 398 -2.97 8.94 13.37
CA CYS A 398 -2.90 8.04 12.21
C CYS A 398 -2.16 6.76 12.62
N ASP A 399 -2.84 5.62 12.51
CA ASP A 399 -2.26 4.31 12.80
C ASP A 399 -1.88 3.61 11.50
N ARG A 400 -0.68 3.01 11.47
CA ARG A 400 -0.21 2.21 10.33
C ARG A 400 -0.61 0.77 10.57
N LYS A 401 -1.41 0.24 9.68
CA LYS A 401 -1.79 -1.16 9.73
C LYS A 401 -1.00 -1.94 8.71
N ASN A 402 -0.21 -2.91 9.17
CA ASN A 402 0.42 -3.87 8.27
C ASN A 402 -0.67 -4.76 7.67
N ILE A 403 -0.77 -4.79 6.34
CA ILE A 403 -1.81 -5.52 5.62
C ILE A 403 -1.28 -6.69 4.80
N GLY A 404 0.02 -6.70 4.49
CA GLY A 404 0.59 -7.69 3.61
C GLY A 404 2.09 -7.58 3.42
N LEU A 405 2.60 -8.35 2.47
CA LEU A 405 4.00 -8.38 2.05
C LEU A 405 4.08 -8.17 0.54
N ALA A 406 5.14 -7.53 0.06
CA ALA A 406 5.36 -7.31 -1.37
C ALA A 406 6.82 -7.42 -1.77
N CYS A 407 7.05 -7.92 -2.98
CA CYS A 407 8.31 -8.00 -3.68
C CYS A 407 8.39 -6.87 -4.69
N TYR A 408 9.50 -6.15 -4.68
CA TYR A 408 9.84 -5.16 -5.69
C TYR A 408 11.19 -5.55 -6.32
N ARG A 409 11.60 -4.90 -7.41
CA ARG A 409 12.91 -5.10 -8.05
C ARG A 409 13.80 -3.91 -7.78
N GLU A 410 13.39 -2.75 -8.28
CA GLU A 410 14.20 -1.54 -8.28
C GLU A 410 14.30 -0.97 -6.87
N SER A 411 13.21 -1.11 -6.09
CA SER A 411 13.17 -0.71 -4.69
C SER A 411 14.16 -1.50 -3.81
N ASN A 412 14.66 -2.66 -4.24
CA ASN A 412 15.66 -3.40 -3.46
C ASN A 412 17.08 -2.84 -3.59
N PHE A 413 17.31 -1.85 -4.46
CA PHE A 413 18.60 -1.17 -4.58
C PHE A 413 18.79 -0.02 -3.57
N PHE A 414 17.76 0.35 -2.82
CA PHE A 414 17.91 1.31 -1.73
C PHE A 414 18.57 0.65 -0.54
N ASN A 415 19.78 1.08 -0.17
CA ASN A 415 20.43 0.59 1.04
C ASN A 415 19.86 1.22 2.33
N HIS A 416 20.21 0.63 3.46
CA HIS A 416 19.82 1.09 4.79
C HIS A 416 20.66 2.27 5.29
N SER A 417 20.00 3.24 5.93
CA SER A 417 20.59 4.15 6.93
C SER A 417 19.64 4.34 8.12
N CYS A 418 20.17 4.44 9.34
CA CYS A 418 19.37 4.81 10.53
C CYS A 418 18.97 6.30 10.52
N VAL A 419 19.56 7.10 9.62
CA VAL A 419 19.22 8.49 9.31
C VAL A 419 19.03 8.58 7.78
N PRO A 420 17.90 8.11 7.25
CA PRO A 420 17.71 8.00 5.82
C PRO A 420 17.41 9.36 5.18
N ASN A 421 17.82 9.53 3.92
CA ASN A 421 17.52 10.71 3.10
C ASN A 421 16.31 10.50 2.18
N ALA A 422 15.71 9.30 2.16
CA ALA A 422 14.45 8.99 1.49
C ALA A 422 13.51 8.14 2.37
N ALA A 423 12.20 8.24 2.16
CA ALA A 423 11.18 7.37 2.75
C ALA A 423 10.23 6.89 1.67
N TYR A 424 9.59 5.76 1.92
CA TYR A 424 8.60 5.19 1.02
C TYR A 424 7.21 5.20 1.64
N SER A 425 6.21 5.15 0.77
CA SER A 425 4.81 4.95 1.09
C SER A 425 4.20 3.93 0.14
N PHE A 426 3.06 3.37 0.51
CA PHE A 426 2.28 2.50 -0.36
C PHE A 426 1.07 3.25 -0.91
N GLU A 427 1.05 3.41 -2.22
CA GLU A 427 -0.05 4.00 -2.95
C GLU A 427 -0.86 2.90 -3.64
N ASN A 428 -2.17 3.12 -3.75
CA ASN A 428 -3.07 2.23 -4.50
C ASN A 428 -2.89 0.73 -4.18
N GLY A 429 -2.69 0.41 -2.90
CA GLY A 429 -2.46 -0.94 -2.40
C GLY A 429 -0.97 -1.30 -2.35
N ASP A 430 -0.48 -2.02 -3.35
CA ASP A 430 0.89 -2.56 -3.44
C ASP A 430 1.79 -1.82 -4.46
N THR A 431 1.61 -0.50 -4.61
CA THR A 431 2.56 0.33 -5.36
C THR A 431 3.43 1.10 -4.38
N ILE A 432 4.72 0.83 -4.36
CA ILE A 432 5.67 1.60 -3.56
C ILE A 432 6.02 2.91 -4.26
N ALA A 433 6.05 3.99 -3.51
CA ALA A 433 6.49 5.30 -3.96
C ALA A 433 7.52 5.84 -2.97
N VAL A 434 8.73 6.14 -3.46
CA VAL A 434 9.87 6.59 -2.67
C VAL A 434 10.11 8.08 -2.92
N TYR A 435 10.20 8.85 -1.85
CA TYR A 435 10.34 10.30 -1.88
C TYR A 435 11.57 10.75 -1.10
N SER A 436 12.27 11.76 -1.61
CA SER A 436 13.38 12.41 -0.89
C SER A 436 12.86 13.17 0.34
N LEU A 437 13.60 13.10 1.44
CA LEU A 437 13.28 13.76 2.70
C LEU A 437 14.09 15.04 2.93
N ARG A 438 15.12 15.22 2.11
CA ARG A 438 15.93 16.43 2.06
C ARG A 438 16.49 16.61 0.66
N LYS A 439 17.21 17.71 0.45
CA LYS A 439 18.04 17.84 -0.75
C LYS A 439 19.09 16.72 -0.80
N ILE A 440 19.21 16.07 -1.94
CA ILE A 440 20.20 15.00 -2.21
C ILE A 440 21.10 15.49 -3.33
N ARG A 441 22.42 15.44 -3.12
CA ARG A 441 23.41 15.96 -4.08
C ARG A 441 23.67 14.94 -5.20
N PRO A 442 24.09 15.39 -6.40
CA PRO A 442 24.61 14.48 -7.42
C PRO A 442 25.74 13.59 -6.85
N GLY A 443 25.72 12.30 -7.16
CA GLY A 443 26.65 11.29 -6.64
C GLY A 443 26.33 10.78 -5.23
N GLU A 444 25.38 11.38 -4.52
CA GLU A 444 25.01 10.93 -3.17
C GLU A 444 24.12 9.68 -3.24
N GLN A 445 24.42 8.69 -2.39
CA GLN A 445 23.61 7.48 -2.27
C GLN A 445 22.26 7.78 -1.61
N ILE A 446 21.21 7.13 -2.11
CA ILE A 446 19.85 7.27 -1.60
C ILE A 446 19.57 6.10 -0.66
N PHE A 447 19.24 6.43 0.60
CA PHE A 447 19.01 5.48 1.67
C PHE A 447 17.57 5.53 2.16
N ILE A 448 17.02 4.35 2.42
CA ILE A 448 15.80 4.17 3.21
C ILE A 448 16.15 3.57 4.58
N CYS A 449 15.16 3.44 5.47
CA CYS A 449 15.33 2.68 6.70
C CYS A 449 14.65 1.32 6.60
N TYR A 450 15.41 0.25 6.81
CA TYR A 450 14.89 -1.13 6.84
C TYR A 450 14.22 -1.51 8.16
N VAL A 451 14.68 -0.91 9.26
CA VAL A 451 14.25 -1.24 10.62
C VAL A 451 13.78 0.04 11.32
N ASN A 452 14.44 0.44 12.41
CA ASN A 452 14.16 1.66 13.13
C ASN A 452 15.20 2.72 12.80
N THR A 453 14.76 3.97 12.73
CA THR A 453 15.66 5.13 12.71
C THR A 453 16.34 5.32 14.07
N PHE A 454 17.41 6.13 14.11
CA PHE A 454 18.17 6.33 15.36
C PHE A 454 17.33 6.94 16.48
N TYR A 455 16.34 7.78 16.14
CA TYR A 455 15.48 8.45 17.10
C TYR A 455 14.33 7.54 17.61
N GLU A 456 14.06 6.39 16.96
CA GLU A 456 13.02 5.44 17.36
C GLU A 456 13.53 4.35 18.30
N ALA A 457 14.78 3.92 18.15
CA ALA A 457 15.34 2.83 18.93
C ALA A 457 16.85 2.98 19.09
N ASP A 458 17.41 2.55 20.23
CA ASP A 458 18.85 2.54 20.47
C ASP A 458 19.60 1.59 19.54
N LYS A 459 20.93 1.75 19.44
CA LYS A 459 21.80 1.00 18.51
C LYS A 459 21.63 -0.52 18.63
N SER A 460 21.44 -1.06 19.84
CA SER A 460 21.24 -2.51 20.06
C SER A 460 19.96 -3.06 19.42
N LYS A 461 18.94 -2.22 19.21
CA LYS A 461 17.66 -2.57 18.59
C LYS A 461 17.60 -2.23 17.10
N ARG A 462 18.68 -1.68 16.53
CA ARG A 462 18.86 -1.39 15.10
C ARG A 462 19.82 -2.39 14.43
N ASP A 463 20.05 -3.53 15.06
CA ASP A 463 20.91 -4.58 14.51
C ASP A 463 20.33 -5.17 13.23
N LEU A 464 21.16 -5.20 12.19
CA LEU A 464 20.83 -5.73 10.86
C LEU A 464 21.49 -7.07 10.61
N MET A 465 22.40 -7.53 11.48
CA MET A 465 23.16 -8.76 11.25
C MET A 465 22.25 -9.98 11.15
N LYS A 466 21.22 -10.05 12.00
CA LYS A 466 20.28 -11.17 12.04
C LYS A 466 19.47 -11.34 10.76
N ASN A 467 18.97 -10.25 10.17
CA ASN A 467 18.01 -10.29 9.06
C ASN A 467 18.61 -9.90 7.70
N TYR A 468 19.74 -9.19 7.70
CA TYR A 468 20.38 -8.65 6.49
C TYR A 468 21.88 -8.94 6.41
N SER A 469 22.48 -9.56 7.44
CA SER A 469 23.88 -10.02 7.42
C SER A 469 24.93 -8.93 7.16
N PHE A 470 24.67 -7.69 7.60
CA PHE A 470 25.68 -6.62 7.62
C PHE A 470 25.55 -5.73 8.86
N GLU A 471 26.63 -5.02 9.19
CA GLU A 471 26.64 -4.00 10.24
C GLU A 471 26.40 -2.61 9.65
N CYS A 472 25.46 -1.86 10.23
CA CYS A 472 25.20 -0.48 9.78
C CYS A 472 26.33 0.47 10.20
N ARG A 473 26.95 1.14 9.22
CA ARG A 473 28.01 2.14 9.41
C ARG A 473 27.58 3.57 9.08
N CYS A 474 26.27 3.87 9.18
CA CYS A 474 25.81 5.26 9.04
C CYS A 474 26.34 6.13 10.19
N VAL A 475 26.40 7.45 10.01
CA VAL A 475 26.89 8.40 11.01
C VAL A 475 26.23 8.21 12.38
N ALA A 476 24.91 7.99 12.41
CA ALA A 476 24.16 7.76 13.65
C ALA A 476 24.59 6.48 14.40
N CYS A 477 25.07 5.45 13.70
CA CYS A 477 25.56 4.22 14.32
C CYS A 477 27.05 4.31 14.70
N LEU A 478 27.86 5.04 13.94
CA LEU A 478 29.27 5.26 14.24
C LEU A 478 29.45 6.17 15.46
N GLU A 479 28.65 7.23 15.56
CA GLU A 479 28.69 8.21 16.64
C GLU A 479 27.74 7.89 17.80
N ASN A 480 27.05 6.75 17.73
CA ASN A 480 26.10 6.29 18.76
C ASN A 480 25.06 7.37 19.13
N TRP A 481 24.38 7.92 18.12
CA TRP A 481 23.42 8.99 18.33
C TRP A 481 22.28 8.60 19.27
N PRO A 482 21.83 9.54 20.13
CA PRO A 482 20.78 9.30 21.11
C PRO A 482 19.39 9.14 20.49
N THR A 483 18.51 8.45 21.21
CA THR A 483 17.07 8.36 20.92
C THR A 483 16.34 9.68 21.12
N PHE A 484 15.13 9.80 20.58
CA PHE A 484 14.34 11.05 20.54
C PHE A 484 14.23 11.79 21.89
N ASP A 485 14.06 11.06 22.99
CA ASP A 485 13.85 11.63 24.32
C ASP A 485 15.09 12.37 24.84
N HIS A 486 16.27 11.98 24.36
CA HIS A 486 17.56 12.51 24.77
C HIS A 486 18.12 13.56 23.79
N LEU A 487 17.34 13.96 22.77
CA LEU A 487 17.74 15.02 21.84
C LEU A 487 17.65 16.41 22.47
N GLN A 488 18.57 17.29 22.08
CA GLN A 488 18.57 18.69 22.50
C GLN A 488 17.46 19.47 21.79
N THR A 489 16.91 20.48 22.46
CA THR A 489 15.93 21.37 21.83
C THR A 489 16.66 22.50 21.10
N VAL A 490 16.04 23.04 20.05
CA VAL A 490 16.56 24.21 19.31
C VAL A 490 16.75 25.45 20.21
N TYR A 491 16.07 25.47 21.37
CA TYR A 491 16.18 26.52 22.37
C TYR A 491 17.48 26.44 23.17
N ASP A 492 18.02 25.24 23.36
CA ASP A 492 19.27 24.99 24.09
C ASP A 492 20.50 25.34 23.26
N ILE A 493 20.36 25.34 21.93
CA ILE A 493 21.48 25.50 21.01
C ILE A 493 21.70 26.99 20.66
N ARG A 494 22.97 27.40 20.75
CA ARG A 494 23.43 28.75 20.39
C ARG A 494 23.88 28.78 18.94
N PHE A 495 23.02 29.30 18.05
CA PHE A 495 23.35 29.56 16.66
C PHE A 495 23.42 31.07 16.39
N CYS A 496 24.58 31.59 15.95
CA CYS A 496 24.72 32.90 15.31
C CYS A 496 25.67 32.73 14.14
N GLU A 497 25.14 32.82 12.92
CA GLU A 497 25.89 32.86 11.64
C GLU A 497 26.44 34.26 11.34
N CYS A 498 26.28 35.18 12.28
CA CYS A 498 26.78 36.53 12.16
C CYS A 498 28.30 36.54 12.42
N ASP A 499 29.11 36.91 11.43
CA ASP A 499 30.57 37.12 11.53
C ASP A 499 30.94 38.36 12.37
N HIS A 500 30.36 38.47 13.57
CA HIS A 500 30.78 39.44 14.56
C HIS A 500 31.82 38.74 15.45
N ARG A 501 33.09 39.12 15.29
CA ARG A 501 34.26 38.69 16.09
C ARG A 501 34.10 38.80 17.62
N ASN A 502 32.97 39.30 18.11
CA ASN A 502 32.65 39.49 19.53
C ASN A 502 31.46 38.64 20.04
N ALA A 503 30.83 37.79 19.22
CA ALA A 503 29.71 36.94 19.66
C ALA A 503 30.14 35.83 20.65
N PHE A 504 31.39 35.37 20.57
CA PHE A 504 31.97 34.43 21.55
C PHE A 504 32.30 35.09 22.90
N ALA A 505 32.56 36.41 22.92
CA ALA A 505 33.05 37.13 24.10
C ALA A 505 31.95 37.64 25.05
N ARG A 506 30.67 37.57 24.66
CA ARG A 506 29.54 37.95 25.52
C ARG A 506 28.52 36.82 25.50
N ARG A 507 28.10 36.36 26.67
CA ARG A 507 26.94 35.48 26.88
C ARG A 507 25.64 36.17 26.45
N MET A 508 25.49 36.51 25.16
CA MET A 508 24.24 37.00 24.62
C MET A 508 23.34 35.82 24.30
N SER A 509 22.11 35.86 24.82
CA SER A 509 21.05 34.94 24.40
C SER A 509 20.71 35.19 22.93
N VAL A 510 20.50 34.12 22.16
CA VAL A 510 20.17 34.21 20.73
C VAL A 510 18.87 34.99 20.46
N SER A 511 18.01 35.16 21.48
CA SER A 511 16.83 36.03 21.43
C SER A 511 17.14 37.52 21.18
N ALA A 512 18.38 37.96 21.34
CA ALA A 512 18.79 39.35 21.20
C ALA A 512 19.58 39.66 19.91
N CYS A 513 19.81 38.69 19.02
CA CYS A 513 20.53 38.95 17.77
C CYS A 513 19.63 39.67 16.76
N ARG A 514 19.86 40.97 16.54
CA ARG A 514 19.10 41.79 15.57
C ARG A 514 19.34 41.42 14.09
N PHE A 515 20.30 40.52 13.80
CA PHE A 515 20.73 40.15 12.45
C PHE A 515 20.40 38.70 12.07
N CYS A 516 20.35 37.76 13.02
CA CYS A 516 20.01 36.36 12.79
C CYS A 516 18.48 36.18 12.69
N ARG A 517 17.95 36.06 11.47
CA ARG A 517 16.51 35.86 11.23
C ARG A 517 16.04 34.43 11.47
N PHE A 518 16.94 33.45 11.53
CA PHE A 518 16.62 32.02 11.64
C PHE A 518 15.64 31.69 12.77
N LYS A 519 15.92 32.07 14.04
CA LYS A 519 15.02 31.72 15.17
C LYS A 519 13.63 32.35 15.02
N ARG A 520 13.56 33.55 14.44
CA ARG A 520 12.28 34.22 14.14
C ARG A 520 11.52 33.49 13.04
N ASP A 521 12.19 33.20 11.93
CA ASP A 521 11.58 32.56 10.75
C ASP A 521 11.16 31.12 11.06
N LEU A 522 11.96 30.39 11.85
CA LEU A 522 11.61 29.08 12.37
C LEU A 522 10.42 29.16 13.32
N ALA A 523 10.39 30.12 14.27
CA ALA A 523 9.25 30.27 15.17
C ALA A 523 7.95 30.59 14.42
N ILE A 524 8.02 31.43 13.38
CA ILE A 524 6.89 31.72 12.48
C ILE A 524 6.46 30.43 11.76
N SER A 525 7.41 29.67 11.19
CA SER A 525 7.13 28.42 10.49
C SER A 525 6.46 27.39 11.40
N LEU A 526 7.00 27.17 12.60
CA LEU A 526 6.46 26.26 13.61
C LEU A 526 5.07 26.70 14.09
N LYS A 527 4.84 28.02 14.24
CA LYS A 527 3.51 28.56 14.56
C LYS A 527 2.52 28.25 13.43
N ASN A 528 2.87 28.55 12.19
CA ASN A 528 1.98 28.31 11.05
C ASN A 528 1.62 26.83 10.92
N ILE A 529 2.60 25.91 11.09
CA ILE A 529 2.36 24.46 11.05
C ILE A 529 1.38 24.06 12.16
N ARG A 530 1.61 24.53 13.39
CA ARG A 530 0.72 24.26 14.53
C ARG A 530 -0.69 24.78 14.31
N ASP A 531 -0.83 26.00 13.80
CA ASP A 531 -2.14 26.61 13.51
C ASP A 531 -2.88 25.80 12.43
N ARG A 532 -2.16 25.31 11.42
CA ARG A 532 -2.72 24.45 10.37
C ARG A 532 -3.16 23.08 10.90
N LEU A 533 -2.37 22.47 11.78
CA LEU A 533 -2.72 21.21 12.46
C LEU A 533 -3.91 21.37 13.43
N GLY A 534 -4.09 22.57 14.00
CA GLY A 534 -5.20 22.90 14.89
C GLY A 534 -6.52 23.21 14.17
N ALA A 535 -6.52 23.33 12.83
CA ALA A 535 -7.73 23.53 12.06
C ALA A 535 -8.69 22.33 12.25
N GLN A 536 -10.00 22.60 12.41
CA GLN A 536 -11.04 21.56 12.49
C GLN A 536 -11.34 20.94 11.11
N VAL A 537 -10.29 20.54 10.39
CA VAL A 537 -10.37 19.96 9.05
C VAL A 537 -9.64 18.60 9.08
N PRO A 538 -10.18 17.55 8.45
CA PRO A 538 -9.48 16.27 8.36
C PRO A 538 -8.07 16.41 7.77
N PHE A 539 -7.10 15.72 8.38
CA PHE A 539 -5.67 15.83 8.02
C PHE A 539 -5.42 15.69 6.51
N HIS A 540 -6.03 14.69 5.85
CA HIS A 540 -5.88 14.45 4.41
C HIS A 540 -6.22 15.67 3.53
N ARG A 541 -7.10 16.58 3.98
CA ARG A 541 -7.49 17.78 3.22
C ARG A 541 -6.48 18.92 3.30
N ILE A 542 -5.54 18.85 4.25
CA ILE A 542 -4.54 19.89 4.50
C ILE A 542 -3.12 19.38 4.23
N VAL A 543 -2.96 18.14 3.74
CA VAL A 543 -1.65 17.48 3.54
C VAL A 543 -0.76 18.25 2.58
N ASP A 544 -1.29 18.72 1.45
CA ASP A 544 -0.46 19.40 0.44
C ASP A 544 0.10 20.72 0.99
N ASP A 545 -0.73 21.51 1.66
CA ASP A 545 -0.28 22.73 2.35
C ASP A 545 0.79 22.40 3.40
N LEU A 546 0.56 21.35 4.20
CA LEU A 546 1.51 20.92 5.22
C LEU A 546 2.83 20.45 4.63
N LYS A 547 2.83 19.71 3.51
CA LYS A 547 4.06 19.31 2.80
C LYS A 547 4.88 20.54 2.46
N THR A 548 4.28 21.57 1.87
CA THR A 548 4.97 22.82 1.53
C THR A 548 5.53 23.51 2.78
N MET A 549 4.74 23.63 3.85
CA MET A 549 5.15 24.28 5.09
C MET A 549 6.28 23.53 5.81
N LEU A 550 6.21 22.20 5.83
CA LEU A 550 7.22 21.33 6.42
C LEU A 550 8.52 21.38 5.64
N SER A 551 8.47 21.30 4.30
CA SER A 551 9.65 21.44 3.45
C SER A 551 10.33 22.80 3.67
N HIS A 552 9.57 23.89 3.81
CA HIS A 552 10.13 25.19 4.15
C HIS A 552 10.85 25.17 5.51
N ALA A 553 10.21 24.65 6.56
CA ALA A 553 10.80 24.57 7.89
C ALA A 553 12.05 23.68 7.93
N MET A 554 12.05 22.55 7.22
CA MET A 554 13.20 21.65 7.11
C MET A 554 14.37 22.29 6.34
N ASN A 555 14.08 23.05 5.28
CA ASN A 555 15.10 23.79 4.54
C ASN A 555 15.78 24.87 5.39
N LEU A 556 15.04 25.53 6.30
CA LEU A 556 15.64 26.45 7.28
C LEU A 556 16.66 25.72 8.15
N PHE A 557 16.34 24.53 8.68
CA PHE A 557 17.32 23.77 9.45
C PHE A 557 18.55 23.40 8.61
N GLN A 558 18.35 22.98 7.36
CA GLN A 558 19.43 22.58 6.47
C GLN A 558 20.33 23.73 6.00
N SER A 559 19.93 25.00 6.21
CA SER A 559 20.80 26.14 5.93
C SER A 559 21.85 26.37 7.02
N LEU A 560 21.72 25.73 8.18
CA LEU A 560 22.66 25.86 9.29
C LEU A 560 23.95 25.09 9.00
N GLU A 561 25.05 25.82 8.77
CA GLU A 561 26.36 25.20 8.54
C GLU A 561 27.02 24.70 9.83
N GLY A 562 27.70 23.55 9.76
CA GLY A 562 28.47 22.98 10.87
C GLY A 562 27.64 22.42 12.03
N ILE A 563 26.33 22.26 11.83
CA ILE A 563 25.39 21.84 12.87
C ILE A 563 24.71 20.55 12.43
N GLU A 564 24.77 19.54 13.29
CA GLU A 564 24.10 18.26 13.06
C GLU A 564 22.61 18.38 13.35
N VAL A 565 21.84 18.91 12.39
CA VAL A 565 20.41 19.23 12.56
C VAL A 565 19.56 18.02 12.91
N HIS A 566 20.02 16.81 12.55
CA HIS A 566 19.39 15.56 12.92
C HIS A 566 19.36 15.33 14.44
N LEU A 567 20.27 15.94 15.20
CA LEU A 567 20.30 15.85 16.66
C LEU A 567 19.39 16.87 17.37
N ILE A 568 18.59 17.63 16.60
CA ILE A 568 17.66 18.65 17.13
C ILE A 568 16.24 18.06 17.21
N LYS A 569 15.65 18.14 18.41
CA LYS A 569 14.33 17.55 18.71
C LYS A 569 13.23 18.08 17.80
N GLU A 570 13.17 19.39 17.57
CA GLU A 570 12.18 20.03 16.70
C GLU A 570 12.34 19.62 15.24
N TYR A 571 13.58 19.45 14.76
CA TYR A 571 13.82 18.95 13.39
C TYR A 571 13.27 17.54 13.22
N VAL A 572 13.56 16.64 14.18
CA VAL A 572 13.04 15.27 14.16
C VAL A 572 11.50 15.24 14.24
N GLN A 573 10.87 16.14 15.01
CA GLN A 573 9.41 16.25 15.04
C GLN A 573 8.83 16.63 13.67
N LEU A 574 9.40 17.65 13.02
CA LEU A 574 8.98 18.08 11.68
C LEU A 574 9.20 16.99 10.64
N TYR A 575 10.35 16.31 10.70
CA TYR A 575 10.69 15.19 9.84
C TYR A 575 9.66 14.06 9.96
N ARG A 576 9.33 13.63 11.19
CA ARG A 576 8.31 12.59 11.43
C ARG A 576 6.95 12.99 10.88
N LEU A 577 6.57 14.26 11.03
CA LEU A 577 5.33 14.79 10.48
C LEU A 577 5.35 14.84 8.95
N TYR A 578 6.50 15.15 8.34
CA TYR A 578 6.67 15.14 6.88
C TYR A 578 6.56 13.73 6.31
N CYS A 579 7.19 12.73 6.92
CA CYS A 579 7.03 11.32 6.54
C CYS A 579 5.56 10.89 6.60
N ARG A 580 4.81 11.31 7.64
CA ARG A 580 3.37 11.06 7.70
C ARG A 580 2.62 11.72 6.54
N CYS A 581 2.98 12.93 6.13
CA CYS A 581 2.34 13.60 5.00
C CYS A 581 2.62 12.86 3.68
N ILE A 582 3.83 12.31 3.49
CA ILE A 582 4.19 11.49 2.32
C ILE A 582 3.30 10.25 2.23
N GLU A 583 3.03 9.60 3.36
CA GLU A 583 2.20 8.40 3.46
C GLU A 583 0.72 8.62 3.20
N ILE A 584 0.29 9.87 3.11
CA ILE A 584 -1.08 10.19 2.76
C ILE A 584 -1.14 10.42 1.26
N PRO A 585 -1.84 9.54 0.52
CA PRO A 585 -2.09 9.77 -0.89
C PRO A 585 -2.77 11.14 -1.06
N ALA A 586 -2.41 11.91 -2.07
CA ALA A 586 -3.09 13.18 -2.35
C ALA A 586 -4.61 13.01 -2.63
N ASN A 587 -5.06 11.77 -2.91
CA ASN A 587 -6.41 11.45 -3.38
C ASN A 587 -7.25 10.61 -2.39
N VAL A 588 -7.11 10.77 -1.06
CA VAL A 588 -8.00 10.11 -0.06
C VAL A 588 -9.45 10.64 -0.12
N SER A 589 -9.83 11.40 -1.16
CA SER A 589 -11.18 11.95 -1.35
C SER A 589 -12.29 10.92 -1.61
N GLU A 590 -11.99 9.61 -1.64
CA GLU A 590 -12.93 8.56 -2.05
C GLU A 590 -13.28 7.51 -0.98
N PHE A 591 -12.96 7.72 0.30
CA PHE A 591 -13.49 6.87 1.38
C PHE A 591 -14.92 7.25 1.79
#